data_AF-A0A7K0BLM2-F1
#
_entry.id   AF-A0A7K0BLM2-F1
#
_cell.length_a   1.000
_cell.length_b   1.000
_cell.length_c   1.000
_cell.angle_alpha   90.00
_cell.angle_beta   90.00
_cell.angle_gamma   90.00
#
_symmetry.space_group_name_H-M   'P 1'
#
loop_
_entity.id
_entity.type
_entity.pdbx_description
1 polymer ?
#
loop_
_entity_poly.entity_id
_entity_poly.type
_entity_poly.pdbx_seq_one_letter_code
_entity_poly.pdbx_strand_id
1 'polypeptide(L)' 'RDDGPHDRMTACVSSQVGCSLTCKFCATGYMDRKRNLDAAEIYDQVVAIDRQAKENYDAPLTNIVYMGMG' A
#
# COMPACT_ATOMS: atom_id res chain seq x y z
N ARG A 1 -10.52 14.66 14.03
CA ARG A 1 -11.32 14.40 12.82
C ARG A 1 -11.58 12.92 12.81
N ASP A 2 -12.76 12.58 13.30
CA ASP A 2 -13.24 11.20 13.44
C ASP A 2 -14.19 11.00 12.25
N ASP A 3 -13.62 10.52 11.15
CA ASP A 3 -14.40 10.24 9.94
C ASP A 3 -14.96 8.83 10.11
N GLY A 4 -16.28 8.70 10.07
CA GLY A 4 -16.98 7.46 10.38
C GLY A 4 -16.54 6.28 9.49
N PRO A 5 -16.84 5.03 9.90
CA PRO A 5 -16.35 3.79 9.28
C PRO A 5 -16.71 3.56 7.80
N HIS A 6 -17.48 4.45 7.19
CA HIS A 6 -17.94 4.36 5.81
C HIS A 6 -17.41 5.50 4.90
N ASP A 7 -16.56 6.39 5.41
CA ASP A 7 -16.10 7.59 4.67
C ASP A 7 -14.65 7.47 4.17
N ARG A 8 -13.96 6.38 4.51
CA ARG A 8 -12.53 6.22 4.19
C ARG A 8 -12.25 5.01 3.31
N MET A 9 -11.55 5.28 2.22
CA MET A 9 -10.98 4.27 1.33
C MET A 9 -9.46 4.47 1.31
N THR A 10 -8.72 3.53 1.92
CA THR A 10 -7.27 3.69 2.14
C THR A 10 -6.49 2.71 1.27
N ALA A 11 -5.57 3.22 0.45
CA ALA A 11 -4.60 2.39 -0.25
C ALA A 11 -3.38 2.11 0.63
N CYS A 12 -3.05 0.82 0.79
CA CYS A 12 -1.81 0.37 1.41
C CYS A 12 -0.78 0.08 0.32
N VAL A 13 0.30 0.86 0.26
CA VAL A 13 1.31 0.77 -0.80
C VAL A 13 2.65 0.25 -0.26
N SER A 14 3.33 -0.53 -1.09
CA SER A 14 4.69 -1.01 -0.83
C SER A 14 5.73 0.00 -1.31
N SER A 15 6.89 0.01 -0.66
CA SER A 15 8.02 0.89 -1.00
C SER A 15 9.27 0.11 -1.44
N GLN A 16 9.33 -1.19 -1.13
CA GLN A 16 10.44 -2.07 -1.51
C GLN A 16 9.93 -3.45 -1.95
N VAL A 17 10.78 -4.18 -2.66
CA VAL A 17 10.61 -5.62 -2.87
C VAL A 17 11.43 -6.36 -1.80
N GLY A 18 10.74 -6.89 -0.80
CA GLY A 18 11.34 -7.46 0.42
C GLY A 18 11.64 -6.38 1.47
N CYS A 19 12.23 -6.76 2.61
CA CYS A 19 12.55 -5.85 3.72
C CYS A 19 13.81 -6.32 4.46
N SER A 20 14.72 -5.41 4.81
CA SER A 20 15.98 -5.77 5.49
C SER A 20 15.90 -5.78 7.01
N LEU A 21 14.77 -5.35 7.60
CA LEU A 21 14.65 -5.17 9.06
C LEU A 21 14.42 -6.48 9.82
N THR A 22 14.16 -7.61 9.14
CA THR A 22 14.03 -8.96 9.74
C THR A 22 13.09 -9.06 10.94
N CYS A 23 12.04 -8.22 10.97
CA CYS A 23 11.07 -8.21 12.05
C CYS A 23 10.38 -9.59 12.16
N LYS A 24 10.54 -10.27 13.30
CA LYS A 24 10.04 -11.65 13.53
C LYS A 24 8.52 -11.81 13.39
N PHE A 25 7.77 -10.72 13.41
CA PHE A 25 6.32 -10.73 13.27
C PHE A 25 5.85 -10.39 11.84
N CYS A 26 6.76 -9.98 10.95
CA CYS A 26 6.43 -9.51 9.61
C CYS A 26 6.82 -10.55 8.56
N ALA A 27 5.86 -10.99 7.74
CA ALA A 27 6.11 -11.93 6.64
C ALA A 27 7.21 -11.41 5.69
N THR A 28 7.17 -10.12 5.34
CA THR A 28 8.18 -9.45 4.50
C THR A 28 9.57 -9.48 5.14
N GLY A 29 9.66 -9.49 6.48
CA GLY A 29 10.94 -9.59 7.20
C GLY A 29 11.64 -10.93 7.04
N TYR A 30 10.93 -11.97 6.60
CA TYR A 30 11.53 -13.28 6.25
C TYR A 30 11.99 -13.35 4.79
N MET A 31 11.75 -12.30 3.99
CA MET A 31 12.15 -12.23 2.58
C MET A 31 13.39 -11.35 2.44
N ASP A 32 14.31 -11.74 1.56
CA ASP A 32 15.46 -10.90 1.25
C ASP A 32 15.04 -9.58 0.60
N ARG A 33 15.62 -8.47 1.07
CA ARG A 33 15.49 -7.17 0.40
C ARG A 33 16.20 -7.22 -0.95
N LYS A 34 15.44 -7.06 -2.03
CA LYS A 34 15.97 -7.04 -3.40
C LYS A 34 16.33 -5.62 -3.85
N ARG A 35 15.36 -4.70 -3.81
CA ARG A 35 15.54 -3.31 -4.24
C ARG A 35 14.44 -2.39 -3.70
N ASN A 36 14.67 -1.09 -3.83
CA ASN A 36 13.63 -0.10 -3.68
C ASN A 36 12.75 -0.08 -4.94
N LEU A 37 11.49 0.32 -4.78
CA LEU A 37 10.62 0.63 -5.90
C LEU A 37 10.92 2.02 -6.43
N ASP A 38 10.80 2.19 -7.74
CA ASP A 38 10.81 3.50 -8.38
C ASP A 38 9.49 4.24 -8.11
N ALA A 39 9.52 5.57 -8.20
CA ALA A 39 8.33 6.39 -7.97
C ALA A 39 7.15 6.01 -8.88
N ALA A 40 7.44 5.61 -10.13
CA ALA A 40 6.42 5.14 -11.07
C ALA A 40 5.74 3.86 -10.59
N GLU A 41 6.49 2.90 -10.03
CA GLU A 41 5.94 1.64 -9.51
C GLU A 41 5.07 1.85 -8.26
N ILE A 42 5.39 2.86 -7.45
CA ILE A 42 4.56 3.24 -6.30
C ILE A 42 3.29 3.96 -6.79
N TYR A 43 3.41 4.86 -7.77
CA TYR A 43 2.27 5.54 -8.39
C TYR A 43 1.29 4.55 -9.03
N ASP A 44 1.80 3.55 -9.75
CA ASP A 44 1.00 2.53 -10.41
C ASP A 44 0.19 1.70 -9.39
N GLN A 45 0.73 1.41 -8.20
CA GLN A 45 -0.04 0.78 -7.12
C GLN A 45 -1.24 1.65 -6.72
N VAL A 46 -1.04 2.96 -6.53
CA VAL A 46 -2.13 3.87 -6.14
C VAL A 46 -3.20 3.94 -7.22
N VAL A 47 -2.82 4.09 -8.49
CA VAL A 47 -3.75 4.19 -9.61
C VAL A 47 -4.53 2.88 -9.80
N ALA A 48 -3.86 1.74 -9.69
CA ALA A 48 -4.50 0.44 -9.81
C ALA A 48 -5.51 0.19 -8.67
N ILE A 49 -5.18 0.59 -7.44
CA ILE A 49 -6.09 0.45 -6.30
C ILE A 49 -7.26 1.44 -6.41
N ASP A 50 -7.02 2.69 -6.80
CA ASP A 50 -8.10 3.69 -6.99
C ASP A 50 -9.09 3.27 -8.07
N ARG A 51 -8.59 2.70 -9.16
CA ARG A 51 -9.43 2.13 -10.20
C ARG A 51 -10.30 1.00 -9.67
N GLN A 52 -9.71 0.07 -8.90
CA GLN A 52 -10.46 -1.02 -8.26
C GLN A 52 -11.49 -0.49 -7.25
N ALA A 53 -11.15 0.55 -6.50
CA ALA A 53 -12.05 1.16 -5.53
C ALA A 53 -13.30 1.75 -6.22
N LYS A 54 -13.10 2.49 -7.30
CA LYS A 54 -14.18 3.04 -8.12
C LYS A 54 -15.02 1.96 -8.81
N GLU A 55 -14.37 0.95 -9.38
CA GLU A 55 -15.07 -0.12 -10.12
C GLU A 55 -15.91 -1.03 -9.20
N ASN A 56 -15.44 -1.33 -7.99
CA ASN A 56 -16.07 -2.32 -7.11
C ASN A 56 -16.91 -1.71 -5.97
N TYR A 57 -16.65 -0.46 -5.61
CA TYR A 57 -17.25 0.18 -4.44
C TYR A 57 -17.81 1.58 -4.72
N ASP A 58 -17.74 2.07 -5.96
CA ASP A 58 -18.17 3.43 -6.36
C ASP A 58 -17.60 4.54 -5.46
N ALA A 59 -16.39 4.34 -4.96
CA ALA A 59 -15.73 5.24 -4.03
C ALA A 59 -14.26 5.47 -4.44
N PRO A 60 -13.79 6.73 -4.51
CA PRO A 60 -12.39 7.03 -4.76
C PRO A 60 -11.53 6.79 -3.51
N LEU A 61 -10.21 6.69 -3.68
CA LEU A 61 -9.28 6.72 -2.55
C LEU A 61 -9.35 8.05 -1.80
N THR A 62 -9.35 7.98 -0.47
CA THR A 62 -9.30 9.15 0.42
C THR A 62 -7.97 9.24 1.16
N ASN A 63 -7.24 8.12 1.27
CA ASN A 63 -6.00 8.03 2.04
C ASN A 63 -5.01 7.06 1.38
N ILE A 64 -3.71 7.30 1.62
CA ILE A 64 -2.62 6.42 1.21
C ILE A 64 -1.72 6.20 2.43
N VAL A 65 -1.35 4.95 2.70
CA VAL A 65 -0.41 4.57 3.76
C VAL A 65 0.71 3.71 3.20
N TYR A 66 1.95 3.99 3.63
CA TYR A 66 3.13 3.21 3.27
C TYR A 66 3.34 2.09 4.29
N MET A 67 2.49 1.06 4.21
CA MET A 67 2.48 -0.08 5.15
C MET A 67 2.45 -1.43 4.43
N GLY A 68 2.77 -1.45 3.13
CA GLY A 68 2.94 -2.67 2.35
C GLY A 68 4.30 -3.32 2.61
N MET A 69 4.92 -3.85 1.56
CA MET A 69 6.28 -4.39 1.65
C MET A 69 7.31 -3.25 1.73
N GLY A 70 8.20 -3.35 2.72
CA GLY A 70 9.27 -2.38 2.99
C GLY A 70 9.80 -2.52 4.40
#